data_AF-A0A417IW59-F1
#
_entry.id   AF-A0A417IW59-F1
#
_cell.length_a   1.000
_cell.length_b   1.000
_cell.length_c   1.000
_cell.angle_alpha   90.00
_cell.angle_beta   90.00
_cell.angle_gamma   90.00
#
_symmetry.space_group_name_H-M   'P 1'
#
loop_
_entity.id
_entity.type
_entity.pdbx_description
1 polymer ?
#
loop_
_entity_poly.entity_id
_entity_poly.type
_entity_poly.pdbx_seq_one_letter_code
_entity_poly.pdbx_strand_id
1 'polypeptide(L)'
;MAMMNEMEYRTIGSALAGGYRAAVYCRLSKDDDLQGESASIANQRDMLEKYCEKQGWEVVAVYQDDGFTGLNMERPDLQRMLRAIERRQVNLVITKDLSRLGRNYLQ
;
A
#
# COMPACT_ATOMS: atom_id res chain seq x y z
N MET A 1 -14.41 -18.42 7.13
CA MET A 1 -13.09 -17.80 6.94
C MET A 1 -12.63 -17.35 8.31
N ALA A 2 -11.62 -17.98 8.90
CA ALA A 2 -11.19 -17.67 10.26
C ALA A 2 -10.50 -16.30 10.28
N MET A 3 -11.05 -15.36 11.08
CA MET A 3 -10.42 -14.08 11.34
C MET A 3 -9.38 -14.29 12.44
N MET A 4 -8.10 -14.28 12.07
CA MET A 4 -6.98 -14.35 13.01
C MET A 4 -6.94 -13.09 13.90
N ASN A 5 -6.55 -13.23 15.17
CA ASN A 5 -6.45 -12.11 16.10
C ASN A 5 -5.18 -11.26 15.83
N GLU A 6 -5.17 -9.99 16.22
CA GLU A 6 -4.03 -9.06 16.11
C GLU A 6 -2.73 -9.62 16.72
N MET A 7 -2.82 -10.37 17.82
CA MET A 7 -1.66 -11.05 18.41
C MET A 7 -1.13 -12.18 17.52
N GLU A 8 -2.00 -12.93 16.85
CA GLU A 8 -1.59 -13.94 15.88
C GLU A 8 -0.96 -13.26 14.66
N TYR A 9 -1.56 -12.19 14.13
CA TYR A 9 -0.97 -11.42 13.03
C TYR A 9 0.42 -10.87 13.36
N ARG A 10 0.65 -10.37 14.58
CA ARG A 10 1.98 -9.94 15.04
C ARG A 10 2.97 -11.10 15.15
N THR A 11 2.52 -12.23 15.69
CA THR A 11 3.39 -13.40 15.93
C THR A 11 3.79 -14.05 14.60
N ILE A 12 2.83 -14.26 13.71
CA ILE A 12 3.06 -14.77 12.35
C ILE A 12 3.87 -13.73 11.55
N GLY A 13 3.53 -12.45 11.70
CA GLY A 13 4.22 -11.32 11.06
C GLY A 13 5.69 -11.22 11.44
N SER A 14 6.03 -11.47 12.70
CA SER A 14 7.42 -11.49 13.19
C SER A 14 8.17 -12.74 12.73
N ALA A 15 7.54 -13.91 12.73
CA ALA A 15 8.16 -15.16 12.26
C ALA A 15 8.39 -15.17 10.74
N LEU A 16 7.54 -14.48 9.98
CA LEU A 16 7.63 -14.34 8.53
C LEU A 16 8.27 -13.01 8.10
N ALA A 17 8.78 -12.18 9.03
CA ALA A 17 9.34 -10.86 8.73
C ALA A 17 10.39 -10.91 7.61
N GLY A 18 11.28 -11.91 7.63
CA GLY A 18 12.28 -12.14 6.58
C GLY A 18 11.75 -12.70 5.25
N GLY A 19 10.44 -12.94 5.13
CA GLY A 19 9.77 -13.41 3.93
C GLY A 19 8.77 -12.42 3.34
N TYR A 20 8.53 -11.27 3.98
CA TYR A 20 7.61 -10.26 3.44
C TYR A 20 8.33 -9.32 2.48
N ARG A 21 7.86 -9.37 1.24
CA ARG A 21 8.24 -8.51 0.13
C ARG A 21 7.12 -7.50 -0.09
N ALA A 22 7.27 -6.35 0.55
CA ALA A 22 6.30 -5.28 0.61
C ALA A 22 6.31 -4.42 -0.67
N ALA A 23 5.13 -4.21 -1.23
CA ALA A 23 4.83 -3.18 -2.21
C ALA A 23 4.22 -1.97 -1.49
N VAL A 24 4.82 -0.80 -1.65
CA VAL A 24 4.24 0.45 -1.15
C VAL A 24 3.39 1.06 -2.25
N TYR A 25 2.13 1.39 -1.96
CA TYR A 25 1.22 2.04 -2.89
C TYR A 25 0.76 3.41 -2.38
N CYS A 26 1.14 4.45 -3.11
CA CYS A 26 0.79 5.84 -2.84
C CYS A 26 -0.19 6.34 -3.90
N ARG A 27 -1.22 7.09 -3.49
CA ARG A 27 -2.15 7.75 -4.41
C ARG A 27 -2.40 9.18 -3.98
N LEU A 28 -2.39 10.09 -4.94
CA LEU A 28 -2.89 11.45 -4.79
C LEU A 28 -4.05 11.66 -5.76
N SER A 29 -5.22 12.03 -5.25
CA SER A 29 -6.33 12.48 -6.12
C SER A 29 -6.14 13.93 -6.49
N LYS A 30 -6.63 14.34 -7.67
CA LYS A 30 -6.69 15.75 -8.06
C LYS A 30 -7.40 16.64 -7.03
N ASP A 31 -8.42 16.10 -6.35
CA ASP A 31 -9.13 16.83 -5.30
C ASP A 31 -8.30 16.99 -4.01
N ASP A 32 -7.34 16.09 -3.75
CA ASP A 32 -6.45 16.13 -2.58
C ASP A 32 -5.25 17.07 -2.81
N ASP A 33 -4.94 17.41 -4.07
CA ASP A 33 -3.82 18.27 -4.48
C ASP A 33 -3.93 19.70 -3.91
N LEU A 34 -5.15 20.12 -3.56
CA LEU A 34 -5.46 21.44 -2.98
C LEU A 34 -5.13 21.57 -1.49
N GLN A 35 -4.76 20.48 -0.78
CA GLN A 35 -4.59 20.48 0.69
C GLN A 35 -3.12 20.51 1.19
N GLY A 36 -2.14 20.78 0.32
CA GLY A 36 -0.78 21.15 0.72
C GLY A 36 0.22 20.00 0.92
N GLU A 37 1.48 20.35 1.23
CA GLU A 37 2.69 19.47 1.21
C GLU A 37 2.58 18.17 2.04
N SER A 38 1.73 18.14 3.06
CA SER A 38 1.40 16.95 3.87
C SER A 38 0.78 15.80 3.04
N ALA A 39 0.13 16.13 1.92
CA ALA A 39 -0.48 15.17 1.02
C ALA A 39 0.49 14.61 -0.04
N SER A 40 1.70 15.16 -0.18
CA SER A 40 2.65 14.76 -1.22
C SER A 40 2.95 13.27 -1.19
N ILE A 41 3.02 12.66 -2.37
CA ILE A 41 3.39 11.25 -2.58
C ILE A 41 4.72 10.93 -1.89
N ALA A 42 5.66 11.90 -1.85
CA ALA A 42 6.96 11.73 -1.20
C ALA A 42 6.82 11.52 0.32
N ASN A 43 5.98 12.30 1.00
CA ASN A 43 5.73 12.15 2.43
C ASN A 43 4.99 10.85 2.75
N GLN A 44 4.03 10.47 1.90
CA GLN A 44 3.35 9.17 2.04
C GLN A 44 4.35 8.03 1.90
N ARG A 45 5.24 8.10 0.90
CA ARG A 45 6.28 7.11 0.68
C ARG A 45 7.21 6.98 1.89
N ASP A 46 7.82 8.08 2.34
CA ASP A 46 8.77 8.07 3.46
C ASP A 46 8.15 7.49 4.74
N MET A 47 6.89 7.87 5.03
CA MET A 47 6.14 7.32 6.16
C MET A 47 5.97 5.79 6.06
N LEU A 48 5.60 5.28 4.89
CA LEU A 48 5.34 3.86 4.69
C LEU A 48 6.62 3.04 4.62
N GLU A 49 7.69 3.57 4.02
CA GLU A 49 9.02 2.94 4.01
C GLU A 49 9.56 2.80 5.43
N LYS A 50 9.51 3.88 6.24
CA LYS A 50 9.91 3.84 7.66
C LYS A 50 9.07 2.86 8.47
N TYR A 51 7.79 2.71 8.13
CA TYR A 51 6.93 1.71 8.79
C TYR A 51 7.39 0.30 8.44
N CYS A 52 7.65 0.01 7.16
CA CYS A 52 8.16 -1.29 6.72
C CYS A 52 9.50 -1.64 7.39
N GLU A 53 10.42 -0.67 7.45
CA GLU A 53 11.73 -0.83 8.11
C GLU A 53 11.56 -1.22 9.59
N LYS A 54 10.67 -0.54 10.33
CA LYS A 54 10.38 -0.87 11.73
C LYS A 54 9.77 -2.25 11.93
N GLN A 55 9.04 -2.77 10.93
CA GLN A 55 8.49 -4.12 10.96
C GLN A 55 9.48 -5.18 10.45
N GLY A 56 10.65 -4.76 9.92
CA GLY A 56 11.62 -5.65 9.31
C GLY A 56 11.19 -6.21 7.95
N TRP A 57 10.28 -5.53 7.26
CA TRP A 57 9.79 -5.94 5.93
C TRP A 57 10.64 -5.34 4.82
N GLU A 58 10.92 -6.13 3.78
CA GLU A 58 11.67 -5.65 2.61
C GLU A 58 10.73 -4.92 1.65
N VAL A 59 10.96 -3.62 1.44
CA VAL A 59 10.25 -2.87 0.40
C VAL A 59 10.89 -3.18 -0.96
N VAL A 60 10.18 -3.94 -1.78
CA VAL A 60 10.69 -4.40 -3.10
C VAL A 60 10.23 -3.53 -4.26
N ALA A 61 9.15 -2.77 -4.08
CA ALA A 61 8.64 -1.87 -5.10
C ALA A 61 7.78 -0.76 -4.49
N VAL A 62 7.85 0.42 -5.10
CA VAL A 62 6.97 1.55 -4.82
C VAL A 62 6.14 1.84 -6.08
N TYR A 63 4.84 2.01 -5.88
CA TYR A 63 3.86 2.27 -6.92
C TYR A 63 3.13 3.57 -6.57
N GLN A 64 2.98 4.46 -7.54
CA GLN A 64 2.42 5.78 -7.33
C GLN A 64 1.47 6.18 -8.46
N ASP A 65 0.26 6.57 -8.09
CA ASP A 65 -0.73 7.13 -9.02
C ASP A 65 -1.04 8.57 -8.61
N ASP A 66 -0.55 9.52 -9.40
CA ASP A 66 -0.77 10.96 -9.21
C ASP A 66 -1.91 11.48 -10.09
N GLY A 67 -2.83 12.24 -9.51
CA GLY A 67 -3.99 12.80 -10.19
C GLY A 67 -5.08 11.78 -10.55
N PHE A 68 -5.07 10.59 -9.95
CA PHE A 68 -6.07 9.54 -10.21
C PHE A 68 -7.18 9.51 -9.16
N THR A 69 -8.42 9.35 -9.64
CA THR A 69 -9.58 9.12 -8.79
C THR A 69 -9.51 7.74 -8.13
N GLY A 70 -10.05 7.63 -6.91
CA GLY A 70 -10.22 6.35 -6.22
C GLY A 70 -11.46 5.56 -6.68
N LEU A 71 -12.26 6.12 -7.61
CA LEU A 71 -13.52 5.53 -8.07
C LEU A 71 -13.35 4.46 -9.16
N ASN A 72 -12.19 4.39 -9.79
CA ASN A 72 -11.90 3.38 -10.82
C ASN A 72 -10.59 2.63 -10.53
N MET A 73 -10.44 1.48 -11.17
CA MET A 73 -9.24 0.62 -11.07
C MET A 73 -8.30 0.79 -12.27
N GLU A 74 -8.62 1.70 -13.20
CA GLU A 74 -7.82 2.05 -14.38
C GLU A 74 -6.67 2.98 -14.02
N ARG A 75 -5.80 2.47 -13.16
CA ARG A 75 -4.68 3.17 -12.56
C ARG A 75 -3.37 2.46 -12.95
N PRO A 76 -2.47 3.09 -13.73
CA PRO A 76 -1.31 2.42 -14.31
C PRO A 76 -0.44 1.71 -13.27
N ASP A 77 -0.15 2.39 -12.16
CA ASP A 77 0.75 1.86 -11.15
C ASP A 77 0.04 0.85 -10.24
N LEU A 78 -1.26 1.03 -9.97
CA LEU A 78 -2.08 -0.01 -9.37
C LEU A 78 -2.07 -1.30 -10.20
N GLN A 79 -2.30 -1.20 -11.51
CA GLN A 79 -2.28 -2.36 -12.41
C GLN A 79 -0.89 -3.02 -12.46
N ARG A 80 0.19 -2.22 -12.44
CA ARG A 80 1.56 -2.74 -12.36
C ARG A 80 1.81 -3.50 -11.05
N MET A 81 1.27 -3.00 -9.93
CA MET A 81 1.33 -3.65 -8.63
C MET A 81 0.57 -4.97 -8.63
N LEU A 82 -0.67 -4.98 -9.14
CA LEU A 82 -1.48 -6.20 -9.24
C LEU A 82 -0.78 -7.29 -10.05
N ARG A 83 -0.16 -6.94 -11.19
CA ARG A 83 0.65 -7.88 -11.97
C ARG A 83 1.87 -8.42 -11.20
N ALA A 84 2.50 -7.59 -10.36
CA ALA A 84 3.60 -8.04 -9.52
C ALA A 84 3.14 -9.02 -8.43
N ILE A 85 1.94 -8.81 -7.88
CA ILE A 85 1.28 -9.75 -6.96
C ILE A 85 0.99 -11.07 -7.67
N GLU A 86 0.39 -11.03 -8.86
CA GLU A 86 0.10 -12.23 -9.66
C GLU A 86 1.37 -13.04 -9.97
N ARG A 87 2.49 -12.35 -10.22
CA ARG A 87 3.80 -12.96 -10.45
C ARG A 87 4.51 -13.40 -9.16
N ARG A 88 3.87 -13.27 -7.99
CA ARG A 88 4.44 -13.57 -6.66
C ARG A 88 5.73 -12.81 -6.36
N GLN A 89 5.89 -11.64 -6.98
CA GLN A 89 7.04 -10.76 -6.75
C GLN A 89 6.85 -9.93 -5.48
N VAL A 90 5.62 -9.74 -5.04
CA VAL A 90 5.27 -9.04 -3.82
C VAL A 90 4.19 -9.87 -3.11
N ASN A 91 4.23 -9.92 -1.79
CA ASN A 91 3.26 -10.67 -0.98
C ASN A 91 2.60 -9.83 0.12
N LEU A 92 2.98 -8.55 0.21
CA LEU A 92 2.43 -7.59 1.16
C LEU A 92 2.23 -6.27 0.43
N VAL A 93 1.09 -5.62 0.63
CA VAL A 93 0.81 -4.28 0.09
C VAL A 93 0.58 -3.33 1.26
N ILE A 94 1.28 -2.20 1.24
CA ILE A 94 1.26 -1.19 2.29
C ILE A 94 0.77 0.13 1.69
N THR A 95 -0.31 0.67 2.28
CA THR A 95 -0.90 1.95 1.88
C THR A 95 -1.17 2.79 3.13
N LYS A 96 -1.30 4.11 2.96
CA LYS A 96 -1.67 5.01 4.07
C LYS A 96 -3.04 4.64 4.66
N ASP A 97 -4.00 4.36 3.79
CA ASP A 97 -5.37 4.01 4.15
C ASP A 97 -6.05 3.26 2.99
N LEU A 98 -7.14 2.55 3.27
CA LEU A 98 -7.85 1.74 2.28
C LEU A 98 -8.43 2.58 1.11
N SER A 99 -8.73 3.85 1.36
CA SER A 99 -9.24 4.76 0.32
C SER A 99 -8.20 5.07 -0.77
N ARG A 100 -6.92 4.75 -0.51
CA ARG A 100 -5.87 4.79 -1.54
C ARG A 100 -6.05 3.66 -2.55
N LEU A 101 -6.36 2.44 -2.10
CA LEU A 101 -6.60 1.30 -3.01
C LEU A 101 -7.89 1.44 -3.80
N GLY A 102 -8.94 2.00 -3.22
CA GLY A 102 -10.18 2.29 -3.93
C GLY A 102 -11.27 2.78 -2.99
N ARG A 103 -12.23 3.53 -3.53
CA ARG A 103 -13.44 3.94 -2.82
C ARG A 103 -14.62 3.20 -3.44
N ASN A 104 -14.80 1.95 -3.04
CA ASN A 104 -16.08 1.24 -3.20
C ASN A 104 -16.60 0.95 -1.79
N TYR A 105 -17.35 1.89 -1.22
CA TYR A 105 -18.39 1.45 -0.29
C TYR A 105 -19.40 0.71 -1.16
N LEU A 106 -19.56 -0.60 -0.91
CA LEU A 106 -20.79 -1.30 -1.25
C LEU A 106 -21.94 -0.40 -0.77
N GLN A 107 -22.84 -0.06 -1.70
CA GLN A 107 -24.08 0.68 -1.40
C GLN A 107 -24.87 0.01 -0.28
#